data_AF-A0A3B8WX42-F1
#
_entry.id   AF-A0A3B8WX42-F1
#
_cell.length_a   1.000
_cell.length_b   1.000
_cell.length_c   1.000
_cell.angle_alpha   90.00
_cell.angle_beta   90.00
_cell.angle_gamma   90.00
#
_symmetry.space_group_name_H-M   'P 1'
#
loop_
_entity.id
_entity.type
_entity.pdbx_description
1 polymer ?
#
loop_
_entity_poly.entity_id
_entity_poly.type
_entity_poly.pdbx_seq_one_letter_code
_entity_poly.pdbx_strand_id
1 'polypeptide(L)'
;MIPLISISFILSALLMATLGQPFLPADLLLLMTGITGLFGLGALIGLYSVAARFYPDRQRASGVGLAIGAGRFGAILGPYIGGVLIGLDWQMDRYFLILAMPLLIAGFVVHGVRKPVMTADSSDTAKT
;
A
#
# COMPACT_ATOMS: atom_id res chain seq x y z
N MET A 1 -2.53 14.38 -4.60
CA MET A 1 -2.95 13.06 -4.07
C MET A 1 -1.83 12.04 -4.15
N ILE A 2 -1.25 11.78 -5.33
CA ILE A 2 -0.13 10.83 -5.53
C ILE A 2 1.08 11.06 -4.59
N PRO A 3 1.64 12.29 -4.41
CA PRO A 3 2.80 12.47 -3.54
C PRO A 3 2.50 12.19 -2.05
N LEU A 4 1.26 12.42 -1.60
CA LEU A 4 0.85 12.15 -0.22
C LEU A 4 0.84 10.64 0.06
N ILE A 5 0.36 9.84 -0.90
CA ILE A 5 0.29 8.38 -0.81
C ILE A 5 1.70 7.77 -0.78
N SER A 6 2.62 8.25 -1.63
CA SER A 6 4.03 7.82 -1.58
C SER A 6 4.69 8.15 -0.25
N ILE A 7 4.49 9.37 0.29
CA ILE A 7 5.07 9.76 1.57
C ILE A 7 4.52 8.89 2.71
N SER A 8 3.22 8.62 2.74
CA SER A 8 2.62 7.73 3.75
C SER A 8 3.13 6.28 3.67
N PHE A 9 3.36 5.75 2.45
CA PHE A 9 3.95 4.41 2.28
C PHE A 9 5.40 4.35 2.74
N ILE A 10 6.21 5.36 2.39
CA ILE A 10 7.62 5.43 2.81
C ILE A 10 7.71 5.59 4.33
N LEU A 11 6.88 6.45 4.93
CA LEU A 11 6.83 6.65 6.37
C LEU A 11 6.41 5.37 7.10
N SER A 12 5.37 4.69 6.61
CA SER A 12 4.93 3.40 7.14
C SER A 12 6.02 2.33 7.02
N ALA A 13 6.76 2.26 5.91
CA ALA A 13 7.88 1.35 5.74
C ALA A 13 9.01 1.62 6.74
N LEU A 14 9.32 2.89 6.98
CA LEU A 14 10.35 3.30 7.93
C LEU A 14 9.95 2.92 9.36
N LEU A 15 8.70 3.21 9.75
CA LEU A 15 8.14 2.80 11.04
C LEU A 15 8.16 1.28 11.20
N MET A 16 7.78 0.53 10.16
CA MET A 16 7.79 -0.94 10.17
C MET A 16 9.20 -1.51 10.35
N ALA A 17 10.22 -0.90 9.75
CA ALA A 17 11.61 -1.28 9.94
C ALA A 17 12.09 -1.02 11.39
N THR A 18 11.60 0.05 12.03
CA THR A 18 11.94 0.36 13.43
C THR A 18 11.26 -0.56 14.45
N LEU A 19 10.11 -1.17 14.12
CA LEU A 19 9.44 -2.17 14.98
C LEU A 19 10.27 -3.44 15.19
N GLY A 20 11.20 -3.73 14.28
CA GLY A 20 12.10 -4.87 14.38
C GLY A 20 13.25 -4.69 15.37
N GLN A 21 13.33 -3.62 16.16
CA GLN A 21 14.41 -3.48 17.15
C GLN A 21 14.02 -4.15 18.48
N PRO A 22 14.88 -5.02 19.05
CA PRO A 22 14.54 -5.83 20.23
C PRO A 22 14.48 -5.05 21.56
N PHE A 23 14.76 -3.73 21.56
CA PHE A 23 14.93 -2.91 22.77
C PHE A 23 13.78 -1.91 23.05
N LEU A 24 12.62 -2.03 22.39
CA LEU A 24 11.49 -1.11 22.64
C LEU A 24 10.57 -1.59 23.78
N PRO A 25 10.13 -0.68 24.69
CA PRO A 25 9.12 -1.00 25.68
C PRO A 25 7.76 -1.29 25.03
N ALA A 26 6.98 -2.21 25.63
CA ALA A 26 5.73 -2.73 25.06
C ALA A 26 4.69 -1.65 24.71
N ASP A 27 4.56 -0.61 25.54
CA ASP A 27 3.64 0.52 25.29
C ASP A 27 4.02 1.31 24.03
N LEU A 28 5.33 1.48 23.79
CA LEU A 28 5.82 2.21 22.62
C LEU A 28 5.65 1.38 21.34
N LEU A 29 5.84 0.06 21.41
CA LEU A 29 5.54 -0.86 20.31
C LEU A 29 4.06 -0.83 19.91
N LEU A 30 3.15 -0.81 20.89
CA LEU A 30 1.71 -0.72 20.64
C LEU A 30 1.35 0.59 19.93
N LEU A 31 1.88 1.71 20.41
CA LEU A 31 1.66 3.03 19.82
C LEU A 31 2.22 3.10 18.39
N MET A 32 3.47 2.65 18.19
CA MET A 32 4.14 2.63 16.88
C MET A 32 3.39 1.73 15.88
N THR A 33 2.89 0.58 16.32
CA THR A 33 2.11 -0.34 15.48
C THR A 33 0.77 0.28 15.08
N GLY A 34 0.09 0.96 16.02
CA GLY A 34 -1.13 1.71 15.74
C GLY A 34 -0.92 2.81 14.71
N ILE A 35 0.15 3.60 14.85
CA ILE A 35 0.53 4.65 13.89
C ILE A 35 0.84 4.03 12.52
N THR A 36 1.64 2.97 12.49
CA THR A 36 2.00 2.27 11.24
C THR A 36 0.76 1.77 10.50
N GLY A 37 -0.21 1.20 11.23
CA GLY A 37 -1.48 0.75 10.67
C GLY A 37 -2.34 1.88 10.14
N LEU A 38 -2.42 3.01 10.86
CA LEU A 38 -3.16 4.20 10.44
C LEU A 38 -2.61 4.74 9.11
N PHE A 39 -1.29 4.92 9.01
CA PHE A 39 -0.63 5.39 7.78
C PHE A 39 -0.73 4.37 6.64
N GLY A 40 -0.57 3.08 6.94
CA GLY A 40 -0.66 2.00 5.93
C GLY A 40 -2.06 1.89 5.33
N LEU A 41 -3.10 1.82 6.16
CA LEU A 41 -4.50 1.75 5.69
C LEU A 41 -4.93 3.03 4.99
N GLY A 42 -4.52 4.19 5.49
CA GLY A 42 -4.77 5.48 4.83
C GLY A 42 -4.15 5.54 3.43
N ALA A 43 -2.91 5.05 3.28
CA ALA A 43 -2.24 4.98 1.98
C ALA A 43 -2.92 4.01 1.02
N LEU A 44 -3.36 2.83 1.50
CA LEU A 44 -4.09 1.85 0.69
C LEU A 44 -5.42 2.40 0.15
N ILE A 45 -6.24 3.03 1.02
CA ILE A 45 -7.52 3.62 0.60
C ILE A 45 -7.29 4.77 -0.38
N GLY A 46 -6.29 5.63 -0.12
CA GLY A 46 -5.89 6.69 -1.03
C GLY A 46 -5.49 6.16 -2.41
N LEU A 47 -4.69 5.08 -2.44
CA LEU A 47 -4.25 4.42 -3.67
C LEU A 47 -5.43 3.88 -4.48
N TYR A 48 -6.39 3.20 -3.84
CA TYR A 48 -7.59 2.70 -4.53
C TYR A 48 -8.42 3.84 -5.15
N SER A 49 -8.57 4.96 -4.44
CA SER A 49 -9.32 6.12 -4.95
C SER A 49 -8.66 6.76 -6.18
N VAL A 50 -7.33 6.77 -6.21
CA VAL A 50 -6.54 7.29 -7.33
C VAL A 50 -6.57 6.30 -8.50
N ALA A 51 -6.40 5.01 -8.24
CA ALA A 51 -6.44 3.96 -9.26
C ALA A 51 -7.78 3.93 -10.02
N ALA A 52 -8.90 4.13 -9.34
CA ALA A 52 -10.22 4.19 -9.97
C ALA A 52 -10.36 5.35 -10.98
N ARG A 53 -9.57 6.43 -10.82
CA ARG A 53 -9.57 7.60 -11.73
C ARG A 53 -8.69 7.39 -12.97
N PHE A 54 -7.84 6.37 -12.98
CA PHE A 54 -6.96 6.06 -14.13
C PHE A 54 -7.66 5.25 -15.22
N TYR A 55 -8.79 4.59 -14.93
CA TYR A 55 -9.48 3.73 -15.89
C TYR A 55 -10.66 4.45 -16.58
N PRO A 56 -10.74 4.44 -17.93
CA PRO A 56 -11.90 4.95 -18.67
C PRO A 56 -13.17 4.16 -18.34
N ASP A 57 -14.33 4.83 -18.34
CA ASP A 57 -15.61 4.26 -17.89
C ASP A 57 -15.97 2.93 -18.59
N ARG A 58 -15.57 2.75 -19.84
CA ARG A 58 -15.86 1.55 -20.65
C ARG A 58 -15.15 0.27 -20.18
N GLN A 59 -14.03 0.38 -19.46
CA GLN A 59 -13.24 -0.77 -19.01
C GLN A 59 -12.93 -0.73 -17.50
N ARG A 60 -13.45 0.26 -16.78
CA ARG A 60 -13.19 0.48 -15.35
C ARG A 60 -13.55 -0.73 -14.48
N ALA A 61 -14.68 -1.39 -14.74
CA ALA A 61 -15.10 -2.54 -13.93
C ALA A 61 -14.13 -3.72 -14.03
N SER A 62 -13.66 -4.06 -15.23
CA SER A 62 -12.75 -5.19 -15.45
C SER A 62 -11.32 -4.87 -14.97
N GLY A 63 -10.80 -3.68 -15.29
CA GLY A 63 -9.46 -3.26 -14.88
C GLY A 63 -9.30 -3.05 -13.36
N VAL A 64 -10.29 -2.42 -12.72
CA VAL A 64 -10.29 -2.24 -11.25
C VAL A 64 -10.48 -3.59 -10.55
N GLY A 65 -11.33 -4.49 -11.09
CA GLY A 65 -11.49 -5.84 -10.56
C GLY A 65 -10.19 -6.66 -10.57
N LEU A 66 -9.43 -6.59 -11.66
CA LEU A 66 -8.12 -7.26 -11.79
C LEU A 66 -7.09 -6.68 -10.80
N ALA A 67 -7.05 -5.36 -10.65
CA ALA A 67 -6.17 -4.69 -9.70
C ALA A 67 -6.50 -5.06 -8.24
N ILE A 68 -7.78 -5.08 -7.87
CA ILE A 68 -8.24 -5.49 -6.53
C ILE A 68 -7.96 -6.98 -6.29
N GLY A 69 -8.19 -7.82 -7.31
CA GLY A 69 -7.90 -9.25 -7.26
C GLY A 69 -6.44 -9.52 -6.94
N ALA A 70 -5.51 -8.86 -7.64
CA ALA A 70 -4.07 -8.95 -7.36
C ALA A 70 -3.73 -8.51 -5.92
N GLY A 71 -4.38 -7.45 -5.42
CA GLY A 71 -4.23 -7.02 -4.02
C GLY A 71 -4.67 -8.08 -3.00
N ARG A 72 -5.72 -8.86 -3.31
CA ARG A 72 -6.19 -9.95 -2.45
C ARG A 72 -5.27 -11.16 -2.47
N PHE A 73 -4.67 -11.49 -3.62
CA PHE A 73 -3.62 -12.51 -3.68
C PHE A 73 -2.45 -12.17 -2.75
N GLY A 74 -2.00 -10.91 -2.73
CA GLY A 74 -0.98 -10.44 -1.80
C GLY A 74 -1.40 -10.56 -0.33
N ALA A 75 -2.67 -10.29 -0.01
CA ALA A 75 -3.22 -10.43 1.34
C ALA A 75 -3.31 -11.89 1.84
N ILE A 76 -3.34 -12.87 0.93
CA ILE A 76 -3.31 -14.31 1.26
C ILE A 76 -1.86 -14.78 1.38
N LEU A 77 -1.01 -14.42 0.42
CA LEU A 77 0.40 -14.81 0.39
C LEU A 77 1.20 -14.19 1.54
N GLY A 78 0.85 -12.97 1.98
CA GLY A 78 1.55 -12.26 3.05
C GLY A 78 1.57 -13.02 4.37
N PRO A 79 0.40 -13.34 4.98
CA PRO A 79 0.34 -14.13 6.21
C PRO A 79 0.86 -15.55 6.05
N TYR A 80 0.73 -16.16 4.86
CA TYR A 80 1.26 -17.49 4.60
C TYR A 80 2.79 -17.51 4.70
N ILE A 81 3.46 -16.60 3.98
CA ILE A 81 4.92 -16.43 4.05
C ILE A 81 5.32 -16.05 5.48
N GLY A 82 4.58 -15.11 6.11
CA GLY A 82 4.82 -14.71 7.50
C GLY A 82 4.76 -15.88 8.48
N GLY A 83 3.73 -16.73 8.39
CA GLY A 83 3.57 -17.91 9.23
C GLY A 83 4.69 -18.94 9.03
N VAL A 84 5.12 -19.17 7.78
CA VAL A 84 6.26 -20.06 7.48
C VAL A 84 7.56 -19.52 8.07
N LEU A 85 7.80 -18.21 7.98
CA LEU A 85 9.00 -17.59 8.54
C LEU A 85 9.03 -17.63 10.07
N ILE A 86 7.90 -17.43 10.73
CA ILE A 86 7.79 -17.57 12.20
C ILE A 86 8.04 -19.03 12.60
N GLY A 87 7.54 -20.00 11.82
CA GLY A 87 7.77 -21.42 12.06
C GLY A 87 9.23 -21.88 11.93
N LEU A 88 10.09 -21.08 11.30
CA LEU A 88 11.53 -21.34 11.16
C LEU A 88 12.38 -20.70 12.29
N ASP A 89 11.74 -20.20 13.36
CA ASP A 89 12.37 -19.52 14.50
C ASP A 89 13.24 -18.32 14.09
N TRP A 90 12.81 -17.62 13.05
CA TRP A 90 13.58 -16.51 12.50
C TRP A 90 13.57 -15.33 13.48
N GLN A 91 14.76 -14.73 13.72
CA GLN A 91 14.90 -13.51 14.52
C GLN A 91 13.92 -12.41 14.07
N MET A 92 13.16 -11.85 15.03
CA MET A 92 12.12 -10.84 14.81
C MET A 92 12.58 -9.66 13.94
N ASP A 93 13.83 -9.24 14.11
CA ASP A 93 14.45 -8.16 13.34
C ASP A 93 14.37 -8.40 11.83
N ARG A 94 14.63 -9.64 11.38
CA ARG A 94 14.61 -9.98 9.95
C ARG A 94 13.20 -10.18 9.43
N TYR A 95 12.27 -10.59 10.29
CA TYR A 95 10.86 -10.73 9.96
C TYR A 95 10.25 -9.37 9.57
N PHE A 96 10.48 -8.35 10.39
CA PHE A 96 10.00 -6.99 10.11
C PHE A 96 10.69 -6.37 8.89
N LEU A 97 11.97 -6.67 8.64
CA LEU A 97 12.66 -6.23 7.41
C LEU A 97 12.04 -6.82 6.14
N ILE A 98 11.66 -8.11 6.16
CA ILE A 98 11.00 -8.76 5.03
C ILE A 98 9.61 -8.17 4.80
N LEU A 99 8.89 -7.81 5.86
CA LEU A 99 7.60 -7.10 5.75
C LEU A 99 7.74 -5.65 5.27
N ALA A 100 8.85 -4.96 5.57
CA ALA A 100 9.11 -3.61 5.08
C ALA A 100 9.42 -3.58 3.56
N MET A 101 9.96 -4.67 3.01
CA MET A 101 10.36 -4.80 1.61
C MET A 101 9.21 -4.56 0.61
N PRO A 102 8.03 -5.21 0.70
CA PRO A 102 6.90 -4.91 -0.18
C PRO A 102 6.34 -3.50 0.01
N LEU A 103 6.41 -2.91 1.22
CA LEU A 103 6.02 -1.52 1.45
C LEU A 103 6.94 -0.54 0.72
N LEU A 104 8.25 -0.79 0.72
CA LEU A 104 9.22 0.02 -0.02
C LEU A 104 9.00 -0.08 -1.54
N ILE A 105 8.78 -1.30 -2.05
CA ILE A 105 8.44 -1.52 -3.46
C ILE A 105 7.18 -0.74 -3.83
N ALA A 106 6.14 -0.81 -3.01
CA ALA A 106 4.90 -0.05 -3.24
C ALA A 106 5.15 1.47 -3.28
N GLY A 107 5.93 2.00 -2.33
CA GLY A 107 6.29 3.42 -2.29
C GLY A 107 7.05 3.87 -3.55
N PHE A 108 8.00 3.05 -4.02
CA PHE A 108 8.80 3.34 -5.21
C PHE A 108 7.96 3.28 -6.50
N VAL A 109 7.08 2.28 -6.61
CA VAL A 109 6.16 2.14 -7.74
C VAL A 109 5.20 3.33 -7.81
N VAL A 110 4.61 3.74 -6.68
CA VAL A 110 3.70 4.90 -6.63
C VAL A 110 4.43 6.20 -6.98
N HIS A 111 5.70 6.33 -6.63
CA HIS A 111 6.52 7.48 -7.01
C HIS A 111 6.72 7.58 -8.54
N GLY A 112 6.85 6.43 -9.21
CA GLY A 112 7.01 6.34 -10.67
C GLY A 112 5.72 6.55 -11.47
N VAL A 113 4.54 6.49 -10.84
CA VAL A 113 3.25 6.67 -11.52
C VAL A 113 3.05 8.15 -11.90
N ARG A 114 3.11 8.43 -13.22
CA ARG A 114 2.80 9.75 -13.77
C ARG A 114 1.31 10.08 -13.60
N LYS A 115 1.02 11.36 -13.34
CA LYS A 115 -0.34 11.90 -13.11
C LYS A 115 -1.29 11.47 -14.25
N PRO A 116 -2.50 10.98 -13.93
CA PRO A 116 -3.52 10.80 -14.95
C PRO A 116 -3.89 12.19 -15.48
N VAL A 117 -3.76 12.38 -16.79
CA VAL A 117 -4.33 13.53 -17.48
C VAL A 117 -5.84 13.45 -17.29
N MET A 118 -6.40 14.44 -16.59
CA MET A 118 -7.84 14.69 -16.58
C MET A 118 -8.22 15.17 -17.97
N THR A 119 -8.48 14.25 -18.89
CA THR A 119 -9.26 14.60 -20.08
C THR A 119 -10.67 14.84 -19.59
N ALA A 120 -11.00 16.10 -19.33
CA ALA A 120 -12.38 16.54 -19.34
C ALA A 120 -12.92 16.23 -20.74
N ASP A 121 -13.68 15.14 -20.87
CA ASP A 121 -14.35 14.85 -22.13
C ASP A 121 -15.50 15.85 -22.30
N SER A 122 -15.27 16.75 -23.24
CA SER A 122 -16.16 17.77 -23.77
C SER A 122 -17.24 17.12 -24.64
N SER A 123 -18.23 16.45 -24.03
CA SER A 123 -19.36 15.88 -24.79
C SER A 123 -20.73 16.14 -24.16
N ASP A 124 -21.01 17.40 -23.77
CA ASP A 124 -22.39 17.89 -23.55
C ASP A 124 -22.63 19.24 -24.26
N THR A 125 -22.23 19.30 -25.53
CA THR A 125 -22.57 20.41 -26.45
C THR A 125 -23.15 19.88 -27.78
N ALA A 126 -23.54 18.62 -27.85
CA ALA A 126 -23.98 18.01 -29.10
C ALA A 126 -25.19 17.08 -28.94
N LYS A 127 -26.24 17.54 -28.24
CA LYS A 127 -27.62 17.03 -28.35
C LYS A 127 -28.64 18.03 -27.79
N THR A 128 -28.62 19.23 -28.36
CA THR A 128 -29.85 19.91 -28.79
C THR A 128 -30.51 19.12 -29.91
#